data_AF-A0A0K8VXZ3-F1
#
_entry.id   AF-A0A0K8VXZ3-F1
#
_cell.length_a   1.000
_cell.length_b   1.000
_cell.length_c   1.000
_cell.angle_alpha   90.00
_cell.angle_beta   90.00
_cell.angle_gamma   90.00
#
_symmetry.space_group_name_H-M   'P 1'
#
loop_
_entity.id
_entity.type
_entity.pdbx_description
1 polymer ?
#
loop_
_entity_poly.entity_id
_entity_poly.type
_entity_poly.pdbx_seq_one_letter_code
_entity_poly.pdbx_strand_id
1 'polypeptide(L)'
;MKVMQKLVFRRKVKYTIQQIKDELGEVVSEMESLDVPEENKHSNKEKQMSIGRKKFNMDPKKGIEYLVENRLLRHDPQDVAHFLYKGEGLNKTAIGDYLG
;
A
#
# COMPACT_ATOMS: atom_id res chain seq x y z
N MET A 1 -43.73 -9.74 -32.87
CA MET A 1 -43.06 -10.22 -31.63
C MET A 1 -41.59 -10.64 -31.80
N LYS A 2 -41.19 -11.40 -32.83
CA LYS A 2 -39.79 -11.88 -33.02
C LYS A 2 -38.71 -10.79 -33.12
N VAL A 3 -39.01 -9.64 -33.74
CA VAL A 3 -38.08 -8.50 -33.87
C VAL A 3 -37.77 -7.86 -32.51
N MET A 4 -38.78 -7.73 -31.65
CA MET A 4 -38.62 -7.16 -30.31
C MET A 4 -37.75 -8.05 -29.43
N GLN A 5 -37.95 -9.37 -29.48
CA GLN A 5 -37.10 -10.36 -28.80
C GLN A 5 -35.63 -10.25 -29.23
N LYS A 6 -35.37 -10.15 -30.55
CA LYS A 6 -34.00 -9.96 -31.09
C LYS A 6 -33.36 -8.65 -30.60
N LEU A 7 -34.14 -7.59 -30.46
CA LEU A 7 -33.66 -6.27 -30.03
C LEU A 7 -33.31 -6.27 -28.52
N VAL A 8 -34.14 -6.91 -27.69
CA VAL A 8 -33.88 -7.10 -26.26
C VAL A 8 -32.64 -7.96 -26.04
N PHE A 9 -32.49 -9.07 -26.78
CA PHE A 9 -31.31 -9.92 -26.71
C PHE A 9 -30.03 -9.15 -27.08
N ARG A 10 -30.06 -8.40 -28.19
CA ARG A 10 -28.92 -7.54 -28.59
C ARG A 10 -28.56 -6.51 -27.53
N ARG A 11 -29.55 -5.91 -26.86
CA ARG A 11 -29.32 -4.94 -25.77
C ARG A 11 -28.68 -5.60 -24.56
N LYS A 12 -29.13 -6.79 -24.17
CA LYS A 12 -28.56 -7.57 -23.06
C LYS A 12 -27.11 -7.95 -23.35
N VAL A 13 -26.81 -8.44 -24.56
CA VAL A 13 -25.44 -8.76 -24.99
C VAL A 13 -24.54 -7.52 -24.93
N LYS A 14 -25.00 -6.37 -25.43
CA LYS A 14 -24.22 -5.12 -25.35
C LYS A 14 -23.91 -4.72 -23.91
N TYR A 15 -24.88 -4.86 -23.00
CA TYR A 15 -24.70 -4.54 -21.59
C TYR A 15 -23.67 -5.47 -20.93
N THR A 16 -23.77 -6.77 -21.16
CA THR A 16 -22.79 -7.75 -20.64
C THR A 16 -21.38 -7.49 -21.17
N ILE A 17 -21.24 -7.14 -22.46
CA ILE A 17 -19.94 -6.78 -23.04
C ILE A 17 -19.36 -5.54 -22.35
N GLN A 18 -20.20 -4.54 -22.02
CA GLN A 18 -19.74 -3.35 -21.33
C GLN A 18 -19.26 -3.66 -19.91
N GLN A 19 -20.04 -4.44 -19.15
CA GLN A 19 -19.65 -4.86 -17.80
C GLN A 19 -18.32 -5.62 -17.79
N ILE A 20 -18.12 -6.56 -18.72
CA ILE A 20 -16.85 -7.30 -18.84
C ILE A 20 -15.69 -6.35 -19.19
N LYS A 21 -15.92 -5.31 -20.00
CA LYS A 21 -14.89 -4.31 -20.31
C LYS A 21 -14.51 -3.45 -19.11
N ASP A 22 -15.50 -3.09 -18.30
CA ASP A 22 -15.29 -2.30 -17.09
C ASP A 22 -14.50 -3.12 -16.06
N GLU A 23 -14.89 -4.38 -15.84
CA GLU A 23 -14.15 -5.34 -14.98
C GLU A 23 -12.71 -5.56 -15.47
N LEU A 24 -12.51 -5.75 -16.79
CA LEU A 24 -11.17 -5.84 -17.37
C LEU A 24 -10.34 -4.56 -17.16
N GLY A 25 -10.96 -3.38 -17.25
CA GLY A 25 -10.30 -2.11 -17.01
C GLY A 25 -9.83 -1.96 -15.55
N GLU A 26 -10.65 -2.40 -14.60
CA GLU A 26 -10.29 -2.42 -13.18
C GLU A 26 -9.16 -3.41 -12.89
N VAL A 27 -9.24 -4.64 -13.43
CA VAL A 27 -8.18 -5.65 -13.29
C VAL A 27 -6.88 -5.20 -13.95
N VAL A 28 -6.93 -4.53 -15.10
CA VAL A 28 -5.74 -3.95 -15.74
C VAL A 28 -5.16 -2.82 -14.90
N SER A 29 -5.98 -1.94 -14.33
CA SER A 29 -5.50 -0.88 -13.43
C SER A 29 -4.88 -1.45 -12.15
N GLU A 30 -5.47 -2.50 -11.58
CA GLU A 30 -4.91 -3.24 -10.45
C GLU A 30 -3.60 -3.93 -10.86
N MET A 31 -3.54 -4.55 -12.04
CA MET A 31 -2.33 -5.18 -12.57
C MET A 31 -1.22 -4.16 -12.87
N GLU A 32 -1.51 -2.99 -13.41
CA GLU A 32 -0.55 -1.88 -13.59
C GLU A 32 -0.02 -1.36 -12.25
N SER A 33 -0.86 -1.35 -11.21
CA SER A 33 -0.40 -1.06 -9.85
C SER A 33 0.56 -2.13 -9.29
N LEU A 34 0.46 -3.36 -9.81
CA LEU A 34 1.27 -4.51 -9.44
C LEU A 34 2.49 -4.72 -10.35
N ASP A 35 2.49 -4.17 -11.57
CA ASP A 35 3.52 -4.28 -12.63
C ASP A 35 4.67 -3.28 -12.45
N VAL A 36 4.84 -2.73 -11.23
CA VAL A 36 6.12 -2.17 -10.84
C VAL A 36 7.11 -3.34 -10.77
N PRO A 37 8.15 -3.40 -11.63
CA PRO A 37 9.01 -4.57 -11.80
C PRO A 37 9.51 -5.10 -10.45
N GLU A 38 9.50 -6.42 -10.26
CA GLU A 38 9.74 -7.11 -8.97
C GLU A 38 11.05 -6.73 -8.25
N GLU A 39 12.05 -6.18 -8.94
CA GLU A 39 13.27 -5.63 -8.31
C GLU A 39 13.01 -4.34 -7.50
N ASN A 40 11.86 -3.69 -7.72
CA ASN A 40 11.54 -2.37 -7.17
C ASN A 40 10.60 -2.43 -5.96
N LYS A 41 9.96 -3.59 -5.65
CA LYS A 41 9.13 -3.76 -4.44
C LYS A 41 9.96 -3.78 -3.16
N HIS A 42 11.15 -4.41 -3.18
CA HIS A 42 12.11 -4.33 -2.08
C HIS A 42 12.60 -2.88 -1.93
N SER A 43 12.94 -2.24 -3.05
CA SER A 43 13.38 -0.85 -3.07
C SER A 43 12.34 0.13 -2.54
N ASN A 44 11.04 -0.06 -2.84
CA ASN A 44 10.00 0.87 -2.38
C ASN A 44 9.78 0.74 -0.87
N LYS A 45 9.66 -0.50 -0.36
CA LYS A 45 9.54 -0.72 1.09
C LYS A 45 10.78 -0.25 1.85
N GLU A 46 11.98 -0.47 1.34
CA GLU A 46 13.23 0.04 1.92
C GLU A 46 13.36 1.57 1.85
N LYS A 47 12.90 2.20 0.76
CA LYS A 47 12.81 3.66 0.63
C LYS A 47 11.86 4.23 1.67
N GLN A 48 10.65 3.67 1.79
CA GLN A 48 9.67 4.10 2.79
C GLN A 48 10.19 3.86 4.21
N MET A 49 10.86 2.72 4.47
CA MET A 49 11.51 2.45 5.75
C MET A 49 12.60 3.48 6.07
N SER A 50 13.42 3.84 5.08
CA SER A 50 14.44 4.89 5.23
C SER A 50 13.83 6.27 5.52
N ILE A 51 12.70 6.60 4.88
CA ILE A 51 11.94 7.83 5.18
C ILE A 51 11.40 7.79 6.61
N GLY A 52 10.83 6.66 7.03
CA GLY A 52 10.32 6.47 8.40
C GLY A 52 11.42 6.62 9.46
N ARG A 53 12.61 6.04 9.22
CA ARG A 53 13.80 6.21 10.08
C ARG A 53 14.24 7.67 10.15
N LYS A 54 14.29 8.38 9.01
CA LYS A 54 14.60 9.82 8.99
C LYS A 54 13.57 10.65 9.76
N LYS A 55 12.27 10.35 9.58
CA LYS A 55 11.19 11.01 10.33
C LYS A 55 11.34 10.75 11.83
N PHE A 56 11.59 9.51 12.24
CA PHE A 56 11.85 9.14 13.63
C PHE A 56 13.02 9.92 14.22
N ASN A 57 14.13 10.03 13.49
CA ASN A 57 15.30 10.78 13.95
C ASN A 57 15.06 12.29 14.09
N MET A 58 14.04 12.84 13.42
CA MET A 58 13.64 14.25 13.55
C MET A 58 12.57 14.45 14.64
N ASP A 59 11.59 13.56 14.68
CA ASP A 59 10.48 13.54 15.63
C ASP A 59 10.09 12.07 15.86
N PRO A 60 10.49 11.48 17.01
CA PRO A 60 10.31 10.06 17.24
C PRO A 60 8.85 9.61 17.19
N LYS A 61 7.92 10.43 17.70
CA LYS A 61 6.48 10.11 17.71
C LYS A 61 5.92 10.10 16.29
N LYS A 62 6.20 11.12 15.48
CA LYS A 62 5.75 11.18 14.08
C LYS A 62 6.40 10.11 13.22
N GLY A 63 7.63 9.71 13.53
CA GLY A 63 8.30 8.60 12.85
C GLY A 63 7.56 7.28 13.01
N ILE A 64 7.20 6.92 14.25
CA ILE A 64 6.43 5.70 14.54
C ILE A 64 5.04 5.76 13.89
N GLU A 65 4.35 6.90 13.99
CA GLU A 65 3.04 7.11 13.35
C GLU A 65 3.11 6.86 11.84
N TYR A 66 4.08 7.48 11.15
CA TYR A 66 4.29 7.27 9.72
C TYR A 66 4.53 5.79 9.37
N LEU A 67 5.37 5.10 10.15
CA LEU A 67 5.67 3.69 9.93
C LEU A 67 4.43 2.81 10.11
N VAL A 68 3.56 3.13 11.07
CA VAL A 68 2.30 2.41 11.32
C VAL A 68 1.26 2.67 10.23
N GLU A 69 1.07 3.93 9.84
CA GLU A 69 0.13 4.33 8.79
C GLU A 69 0.47 3.66 7.45
N ASN A 70 1.76 3.60 7.11
CA ASN A 70 2.25 2.98 5.88
C ASN A 70 2.41 1.45 5.99
N ARG A 71 1.93 0.82 7.08
CA ARG A 71 2.00 -0.64 7.31
C ARG A 71 3.43 -1.20 7.30
N LEU A 72 4.41 -0.37 7.65
CA LEU A 72 5.83 -0.74 7.74
C LEU A 72 6.19 -1.23 9.15
N LEU A 73 5.41 -0.82 10.15
CA LEU A 73 5.49 -1.24 11.54
C LEU A 73 4.07 -1.53 12.06
N ARG A 74 3.92 -2.54 12.92
CA ARG A 74 2.64 -2.82 13.56
C ARG A 74 2.46 -1.88 14.74
N HIS A 75 1.22 -1.45 14.99
CA HIS A 75 0.87 -0.65 16.16
C HIS A 75 0.74 -1.53 17.41
N ASP A 76 1.78 -2.34 17.67
CA ASP A 76 1.91 -3.21 18.83
C ASP A 76 3.18 -2.82 19.60
N PRO A 77 3.13 -2.71 20.93
CA PRO A 77 4.30 -2.28 21.71
C PRO A 77 5.52 -3.19 21.54
N GLN A 78 5.34 -4.49 21.32
CA GLN A 78 6.43 -5.45 21.16
C GLN A 78 7.11 -5.27 19.80
N ASP A 79 6.33 -5.02 18.74
CA ASP A 79 6.85 -4.69 17.42
C ASP A 79 7.62 -3.35 17.43
N VAL A 80 7.10 -2.33 18.12
CA VAL A 80 7.78 -1.04 18.29
C VAL A 80 9.08 -1.22 19.09
N ALA A 81 9.06 -1.97 20.20
CA ALA A 81 10.25 -2.25 20.99
C ALA A 81 11.30 -3.01 20.18
N HIS A 82 10.89 -3.97 19.35
CA HIS A 82 11.81 -4.70 18.48
C HIS A 82 12.45 -3.80 17.42
N PHE A 83 11.67 -2.89 16.83
CA PHE A 83 12.17 -1.87 15.90
C PHE A 83 13.22 -0.96 16.55
N LEU A 84 12.94 -0.44 17.75
CA LEU A 84 13.87 0.42 18.50
C LEU A 84 15.13 -0.34 18.92
N TYR A 85 14.97 -1.59 19.37
CA TYR A 85 16.08 -2.45 19.78
C TYR A 85 17.01 -2.80 18.61
N LYS A 86 16.45 -3.10 17.43
CA LYS A 86 17.25 -3.33 16.22
C LYS A 86 18.12 -2.11 15.89
N GLY A 87 17.58 -0.90 16.10
CA GLY A 87 18.33 0.36 16.06
C GLY A 87 18.93 0.72 14.70
N GLU A 88 18.58 -0.01 13.63
CA GLU A 88 19.20 0.14 12.32
C GLU A 88 18.82 1.48 11.67
N GLY A 89 19.79 2.39 11.55
CA GLY A 89 19.57 3.73 11.00
C GLY A 89 18.81 4.70 11.93
N LEU A 90 18.68 4.35 13.21
CA LEU A 90 18.03 5.19 14.23
C LEU A 90 19.08 5.92 15.09
N ASN A 91 18.79 7.17 15.41
CA ASN A 91 19.61 7.96 16.33
C ASN A 91 19.34 7.51 17.77
N LYS A 92 20.39 7.15 18.51
CA LYS A 92 20.28 6.69 19.91
C LYS A 92 19.68 7.74 20.83
N THR A 93 19.93 9.02 20.59
CA THR A 93 19.30 10.11 21.36
C THR A 93 17.80 10.14 21.11
N ALA A 94 17.36 10.04 19.85
CA ALA A 94 15.95 10.00 19.48
C ALA A 94 15.22 8.77 20.07
N ILE A 95 15.93 7.63 20.16
CA ILE A 95 15.41 6.44 20.87
C ILE A 95 15.24 6.75 22.37
N GLY A 96 16.23 7.38 23.00
CA GLY A 96 16.13 7.82 24.40
C GLY A 96 14.92 8.73 24.61
N ASP A 97 14.84 9.81 23.84
CA ASP A 97 13.74 10.80 23.91
C ASP A 97 12.35 10.17 23.71
N TYR A 98 12.25 9.11 22.89
CA TYR A 98 11.01 8.39 22.69
C TYR A 98 10.61 7.52 23.89
N LEU A 99 11.60 6.94 24.58
CA LEU A 99 11.38 6.08 25.74
C LEU A 99 11.18 6.88 27.05
N GLY A 100 11.64 8.13 27.10
CA GLY A 100 11.47 9.06 28.24
C GLY A 100 12.79 9.40 28.92
#